data_AF-A0A2X2JYA3-F1
#
_entry.id   AF-A0A2X2JYA3-F1
#
_cell.length_a   1.000
_cell.length_b   1.000
_cell.length_c   1.000
_cell.angle_alpha   90.00
_cell.angle_beta   90.00
_cell.angle_gamma   90.00
#
_symmetry.space_group_name_H-M   'P 1'
#
loop_
_entity.id
_entity.type
_entity.pdbx_description
1 polymer ?
#
loop_
_entity_poly.entity_id
_entity_poly.type
_entity_poly.pdbx_seq_one_letter_code
_entity_poly.pdbx_strand_id
1 'polypeptide(L)' 'MSWRDTNFVLEFSQTHGLELERSIHWTGLPLKLQQKYFALSKKHNSIYIEKVIRFRRKASYEFYCHKEGVLTRLD' A
#
# COMPACT_ATOMS: atom_id res chain seq x y z
N MET A 1 16.08 18.07 1.99
CA MET A 1 15.73 16.76 1.43
C MET A 1 14.86 16.04 2.46
N SER A 2 13.56 15.96 2.21
CA SER A 2 12.60 15.26 3.06
C SER A 2 12.53 13.81 2.59
N TRP A 3 12.58 12.83 3.48
CA TRP A 3 12.37 11.42 3.11
C TRP A 3 10.98 11.19 2.47
N ARG A 4 10.06 12.16 2.58
CA ARG A 4 8.77 12.18 1.87
C ARG A 4 8.90 12.40 0.35
N ASP A 5 10.06 12.79 -0.16
CA ASP A 5 10.33 12.88 -1.61
C ASP A 5 10.96 11.60 -2.18
N THR A 6 11.16 10.57 -1.34
CA THR A 6 11.73 9.28 -1.76
C THR A 6 10.60 8.37 -2.26
N ASN A 7 10.70 7.90 -3.50
CA ASN A 7 9.70 7.03 -4.15
C ASN A 7 9.55 5.62 -3.52
N PHE A 8 10.23 5.35 -2.41
CA PHE A 8 10.16 4.11 -1.66
C PHE A 8 10.71 4.29 -0.24
N VAL A 9 10.27 3.46 0.69
CA VAL A 9 10.76 3.33 2.06
C VAL A 9 11.42 1.96 2.20
N LEU A 10 12.57 1.90 2.88
CA LEU A 10 13.23 0.66 3.24
C LEU A 10 13.13 0.48 4.74
N GLU A 11 12.51 -0.60 5.18
CA GLU A 11 12.27 -0.90 6.58
C GLU A 11 12.92 -2.24 6.98
N PHE A 12 13.33 -2.35 8.24
CA PHE A 12 13.80 -3.59 8.81
C PHE A 12 13.13 -3.83 10.16
N SER A 13 12.53 -5.00 10.32
CA SER A 13 11.99 -5.45 11.61
C SER A 13 12.44 -6.87 11.93
N GLN A 14 12.50 -7.21 13.22
CA GLN A 14 12.82 -8.57 13.65
C GLN A 14 11.76 -9.59 13.20
N THR A 15 10.51 -9.16 13.07
CA THR A 15 9.37 -10.01 12.72
C THR A 15 9.19 -10.19 11.21
N HIS A 16 9.35 -9.13 10.43
CA HIS A 16 9.09 -9.15 8.98
C HIS A 16 10.37 -9.14 8.14
N GLY A 17 11.53 -8.91 8.75
CA GLY A 17 12.82 -8.83 8.06
C GLY A 17 12.95 -7.52 7.30
N LEU A 18 13.70 -7.55 6.20
CA LEU A 18 13.88 -6.40 5.31
C LEU A 18 12.66 -6.25 4.37
N GLU A 19 12.10 -5.05 4.35
CA GLU A 19 10.92 -4.68 3.58
C GLU A 19 11.22 -3.44 2.74
N LEU A 20 10.79 -3.47 1.48
CA LEU A 20 10.80 -2.32 0.58
C LEU A 20 9.35 -1.96 0.27
N GLU A 21 8.96 -0.75 0.61
CA GLU A 21 7.61 -0.25 0.45
C GLU A 21 7.59 0.89 -0.55
N ARG A 22 6.59 0.92 -1.41
CA ARG A 22 6.43 1.98 -2.41
C ARG A 22 4.97 2.30 -2.60
N SER A 23 4.63 3.59 -2.49
CA SER A 23 3.33 4.09 -2.89
C SER A 23 3.14 3.88 -4.40
N ILE A 24 1.98 3.34 -4.77
CA ILE A 24 1.62 3.10 -6.17
C ILE A 24 0.22 3.63 -6.48
N HIS A 25 -0.02 3.91 -7.76
CA HIS A 25 -1.36 4.18 -8.26
C HIS A 25 -2.11 2.85 -8.52
N TRP A 26 -3.44 2.88 -8.56
CA TRP A 26 -4.26 1.67 -8.76
C TRP A 26 -3.97 0.97 -10.10
N THR A 27 -3.47 1.69 -11.10
CA THR A 27 -3.02 1.11 -12.39
C THR A 27 -1.81 0.18 -12.25
N GLY A 28 -1.06 0.28 -11.14
CA GLY A 28 0.05 -0.61 -10.80
C GLY A 28 -0.37 -1.90 -10.09
N LEU A 29 -1.67 -2.06 -9.77
CA LEU A 29 -2.19 -3.27 -9.14
C LEU A 29 -2.43 -4.40 -10.16
N PRO A 30 -2.28 -5.66 -9.75
CA PRO A 30 -2.82 -6.81 -10.48
C PRO A 30 -4.34 -6.67 -10.69
N LEU A 31 -4.88 -7.22 -11.79
CA LEU A 31 -6.28 -7.05 -12.18
C LEU A 31 -7.29 -7.39 -11.06
N LYS A 32 -7.07 -8.49 -10.32
CA LYS A 32 -7.92 -8.89 -9.19
C LYS A 32 -7.94 -7.83 -8.07
N LEU A 33 -6.82 -7.14 -7.83
CA LEU A 33 -6.72 -6.10 -6.82
C LEU A 33 -7.22 -4.74 -7.31
N GLN A 34 -7.18 -4.48 -8.63
CA GLN A 34 -7.88 -3.32 -9.20
C GLN A 34 -9.38 -3.41 -8.94
N GLN A 35 -9.98 -4.59 -9.05
CA GLN A 35 -11.40 -4.80 -8.70
C GLN A 35 -11.67 -4.51 -7.21
N LYS A 36 -10.77 -4.95 -6.30
CA LYS A 36 -10.84 -4.60 -4.86
C LYS A 36 -10.79 -3.08 -4.66
N TYR A 37 -9.87 -2.39 -5.33
CA TYR A 37 -9.76 -0.94 -5.29
C TYR A 37 -11.06 -0.23 -5.71
N PHE A 38 -11.63 -0.60 -6.86
CA PHE A 38 -12.87 0.02 -7.35
C PHE A 38 -14.09 -0.29 -6.47
N ALA A 39 -14.09 -1.42 -5.76
CA ALA A 39 -15.13 -1.71 -4.78
C ALA A 39 -14.98 -0.82 -3.52
N LEU A 40 -13.74 -0.62 -3.06
CA LEU A 40 -13.43 0.22 -1.89
C LEU A 40 -13.65 1.71 -2.17
N SER A 41 -13.34 2.18 -3.39
CA SER A 41 -13.45 3.60 -3.76
C SER A 41 -14.91 4.11 -3.76
N LYS A 42 -15.89 3.20 -3.83
CA LYS A 42 -17.31 3.55 -3.68
C LYS A 42 -17.70 3.98 -2.26
N LYS A 43 -16.90 3.62 -1.26
CA LYS A 43 -17.21 3.80 0.17
C LYS A 43 -16.22 4.70 0.92
N HIS A 44 -15.11 5.07 0.27
CA HIS A 44 -14.00 5.81 0.87
C HIS A 44 -13.62 7.00 0.00
N ASN A 45 -13.31 8.12 0.63
CA ASN A 45 -13.04 9.39 -0.06
C ASN A 45 -11.66 9.37 -0.72
N SER A 46 -10.69 8.71 -0.09
CA SER A 46 -9.36 8.50 -0.63
C SER A 46 -8.85 7.12 -0.26
N ILE A 47 -8.02 6.56 -1.13
CA ILE A 47 -7.36 5.28 -0.95
C ILE A 47 -5.91 5.44 -1.35
N TYR A 48 -5.00 5.19 -0.42
CA TYR A 48 -3.57 5.07 -0.70
C TYR A 48 -3.21 3.59 -0.80
N ILE A 49 -2.30 3.26 -1.71
CA ILE A 49 -1.88 1.89 -1.95
C ILE A 49 -0.37 1.85 -1.84
N GLU A 50 0.13 0.88 -1.08
CA GLU A 50 1.55 0.60 -1.00
C GLU A 50 1.83 -0.82 -1.48
N LYS A 51 2.85 -0.95 -2.33
CA LYS A 51 3.41 -2.25 -2.70
C LYS A 51 4.53 -2.56 -1.73
N VAL A 52 4.38 -3.66 -1.01
CA VAL A 52 5.34 -4.11 0.00
C VAL A 52 6.08 -5.33 -0.54
N ILE A 53 7.41 -5.25 -0.63
CA ILE A 53 8.28 -6.31 -1.10
C ILE A 53 9.13 -6.76 0.07
N ARG A 54 8.90 -8.00 0.54
CA ARG A 54 9.64 -8.60 1.65
C ARG A 54 10.68 -9.58 1.12
N PHE A 55 11.85 -9.62 1.76
CA PHE A 55 12.92 -10.54 1.35
C PHE A 55 12.42 -12.01 1.29
N ARG A 56 12.63 -12.67 0.14
CA ARG A 56 12.22 -14.06 -0.15
C ARG A 56 10.71 -14.35 -0.03
N ARG A 57 9.84 -13.33 -0.05
CA ARG A 57 8.38 -13.50 -0.09
C ARG A 57 7.79 -12.87 -1.35
N LYS A 58 6.52 -13.21 -1.63
CA LYS A 58 5.76 -12.54 -2.70
C LYS A 58 5.45 -11.11 -2.28
N ALA A 59 5.39 -10.20 -3.25
CA ALA A 59 4.94 -8.84 -3.02
C ALA A 59 3.49 -8.84 -2.52
N SER A 60 3.22 -8.03 -1.51
CA SER A 60 1.89 -7.73 -0.99
C SER A 60 1.50 -6.29 -1.33
N TYR A 61 0.22 -5.98 -1.14
CA TYR A 61 -0.33 -4.65 -1.38
C TYR A 61 -1.17 -4.25 -0.19
N GLU A 62 -0.86 -3.12 0.41
CA GLU A 62 -1.59 -2.58 1.56
C GLU A 62 -2.49 -1.45 1.09
N PHE A 63 -3.76 -1.50 1.49
CA PHE A 63 -4.76 -0.49 1.16
C PHE A 63 -5.06 0.35 2.39
N TYR A 64 -4.79 1.64 2.28
CA TYR A 64 -5.04 2.65 3.30
C TYR A 64 -6.25 3.47 2.89
N CYS A 65 -7.43 3.09 3.39
CA CYS A 65 -8.70 3.70 3.02
C CYS A 65 -9.13 4.75 4.03
N HIS A 66 -9.46 5.95 3.58
CA HIS A 66 -9.97 7.03 4.43
C HIS A 66 -11.47 7.21 4.24
N LYS A 67 -12.21 7.23 5.35
CA LYS A 67 -13.62 7.64 5.39
C LYS A 67 -13.82 8.59 6.56
N GLU A 68 -14.32 9.79 6.28
CA GLU A 68 -14.67 10.80 7.32
C GLU A 68 -13.53 11.08 8.34
N GLY A 69 -12.28 11.04 7.87
CA GLY A 69 -11.10 11.24 8.71
C GLY A 69 -10.59 10.00 9.44
N VAL A 70 -11.27 8.86 9.35
CA VAL A 70 -10.80 7.57 9.89
C VAL A 70 -10.01 6.82 8.83
N LEU A 71 -8.76 6.45 9.16
CA LEU A 71 -7.90 5.62 8.33
C LEU A 71 -8.10 4.14 8.70
N THR A 72 -8.39 3.31 7.69
CA THR A 72 -8.48 1.85 7.82
C THR A 72 -7.42 1.19 6.96
N ARG A 73 -6.55 0.36 7.56
CA ARG A 73 -5.61 -0.50 6.83
C ARG A 73 -6.26 -1.83 6.49
N LEU A 74 -6.16 -2.25 5.24
CA LEU A 74 -6.64 -3.53 4.74
C LEU A 74 -5.50 -4.26 4.03
N ASP A 75 -5.17 -5.45 4.54
CA ASP A 75 -4.20 -6.37 3.94
C ASP A 75 -4.80 -7.17 2.76
#